data_AF-A0A139PLS4-F1
#
_entry.id   AF-A0A139PLS4-F1
#
_cell.length_a   1.000
_cell.length_b   1.000
_cell.length_c   1.000
_cell.angle_alpha   90.00
_cell.angle_beta   90.00
_cell.angle_gamma   90.00
#
_symmetry.space_group_name_H-M   'P 1'
#
loop_
_entity.id
_entity.type
_entity.pdbx_description
1 polymer ?
#
loop_
_entity_poly.entity_id
_entity_poly.type
_entity_poly.pdbx_seq_one_letter_code
_entity_poly.pdbx_strand_id
1 'polypeptide(L)'
;MSRSVDLLKKRYLENIKENPDLFVGVELEYPVVNLEGKATDIEVVKELFRYLPSVLGFTIEKVDEFGNPIQLLDPVSQDTILFEVSYTTIEFAFGRAKSIQEVEERFRDYMDLIQKKLGEANHAIIGSGIHPYWEKNENQPVAYARYQMLMAYLNLSRSKINVDLHDYPQYGAFICGSQVQLDVSKSNYLRVINAFTQIEAAKAYLFANSEFSGADWDTKISRDIFWEESMHGIYPENVGVNARLFKDEDDFFDYLDHSAIFTAERDGQTYYFNPIQARDYLTTPEIQAFTLNGDEVLIYPQEKDFQTHRSYQYQDLTTRGTIEFRSVCTQPLNRTFAATAFHLGLLLNLNKLEAYLQSAPFFTTFGRDYKALRRQFSKKMLTDEEETAIVEFSKDLLLLAEEGLEKRGKQEMTYLQPLKEELGL
;
A
#
# COMPACT_ATOMS: atom_id res chain seq x y z
N MET A 1 26.05 12.24 11.67
CA MET A 1 25.09 11.69 10.71
C MET A 1 25.75 10.47 10.08
N SER A 2 25.10 9.30 10.14
CA SER A 2 25.63 8.06 9.56
C SER A 2 25.60 8.14 8.03
N ARG A 3 26.46 7.36 7.35
CA ARG A 3 26.48 7.32 5.88
C ARG A 3 25.15 6.81 5.31
N SER A 4 24.48 5.90 6.02
CA SER A 4 23.17 5.37 5.67
C SER A 4 22.08 6.45 5.70
N VAL A 5 22.05 7.30 6.75
CA VAL A 5 21.15 8.46 6.81
C VAL A 5 21.37 9.42 5.64
N ASP A 6 22.62 9.71 5.27
CA ASP A 6 22.91 10.58 4.11
C ASP A 6 22.35 10.00 2.81
N LEU A 7 22.46 8.68 2.61
CA LEU A 7 21.93 7.98 1.44
C LEU A 7 20.40 7.96 1.42
N LEU A 8 19.76 7.74 2.57
CA LEU A 8 18.30 7.81 2.72
C LEU A 8 17.79 9.23 2.45
N LYS A 9 18.40 10.25 3.05
CA LYS A 9 18.07 11.66 2.78
C LYS A 9 18.20 11.99 1.30
N LYS A 10 19.32 11.61 0.68
CA LYS A 10 19.51 11.80 -0.76
C LYS A 10 18.37 11.14 -1.54
N ARG A 11 18.06 9.88 -1.26
CA ARG A 11 17.01 9.13 -1.97
C ARG A 11 15.63 9.80 -1.90
N TYR A 12 15.23 10.24 -0.71
CA TYR A 12 13.86 10.66 -0.46
C TYR A 12 13.64 12.17 -0.55
N LEU A 13 14.68 12.98 -0.38
CA LEU A 13 14.59 14.45 -0.41
C LEU A 13 15.12 15.07 -1.71
N GLU A 14 15.70 14.29 -2.64
CA GLU A 14 16.23 14.86 -3.89
C GLU A 14 15.12 15.48 -4.77
N ASN A 15 13.92 14.88 -4.79
CA ASN A 15 12.83 15.30 -5.67
C ASN A 15 11.71 16.11 -4.99
N ILE A 16 11.80 16.33 -3.67
CA ILE A 16 10.78 17.11 -2.95
C ILE A 16 10.92 18.61 -3.27
N LYS A 17 9.78 19.26 -3.57
CA LYS A 17 9.72 20.65 -4.01
C LYS A 17 9.35 21.58 -2.85
N GLU A 18 9.68 22.87 -2.97
CA GLU A 18 9.22 23.89 -2.00
C GLU A 18 7.73 24.20 -2.18
N ASN A 19 7.28 24.32 -3.43
CA ASN A 19 5.90 24.64 -3.78
C ASN A 19 5.44 23.70 -4.90
N PRO A 20 5.10 22.43 -4.58
CA PRO A 20 4.57 21.52 -5.58
C PRO A 20 3.16 21.91 -6.01
N ASP A 21 2.85 21.64 -7.27
CA ASP A 21 1.46 21.47 -7.70
C ASP A 21 0.87 20.23 -7.00
N LEU A 22 -0.35 20.31 -6.50
CA LEU A 22 -1.04 19.16 -5.91
C LEU A 22 -1.74 18.32 -7.00
N PHE A 23 -1.18 17.16 -7.30
CA PHE A 23 -1.82 16.11 -8.09
C PHE A 23 -2.37 15.00 -7.19
N VAL A 24 -3.19 14.14 -7.78
CA VAL A 24 -3.71 12.92 -7.17
C VAL A 24 -3.13 11.75 -7.97
N GLY A 25 -2.27 10.95 -7.33
CA GLY A 25 -1.87 9.63 -7.84
C GLY A 25 -2.70 8.57 -7.14
N VAL A 26 -3.27 7.62 -7.88
CA VAL A 26 -4.11 6.55 -7.32
C VAL A 26 -3.58 5.22 -7.80
N GLU A 27 -3.43 4.27 -6.87
CA GLU A 27 -3.06 2.88 -7.16
C GLU A 27 -4.14 1.97 -6.55
N LEU A 28 -4.77 1.14 -7.38
CA LEU A 28 -5.90 0.28 -7.00
C LEU A 28 -5.59 -1.17 -7.35
N GLU A 29 -5.49 -2.04 -6.34
CA GLU A 29 -5.29 -3.47 -6.51
C GLU A 29 -6.63 -4.20 -6.38
N TYR A 30 -6.94 -5.10 -7.30
CA TYR A 30 -8.15 -5.91 -7.23
C TYR A 30 -7.90 -7.39 -7.55
N PRO A 31 -8.53 -8.30 -6.79
CA PRO A 31 -8.56 -9.71 -7.15
C PRO A 31 -9.49 -9.94 -8.35
N VAL A 32 -9.05 -10.80 -9.27
CA VAL A 32 -9.88 -11.40 -10.31
C VAL A 32 -10.37 -12.74 -9.79
N VAL A 33 -11.68 -12.95 -9.74
CA VAL A 33 -12.31 -14.16 -9.21
C VAL A 33 -13.03 -14.96 -10.28
N ASN A 34 -13.09 -16.28 -10.10
CA ASN A 34 -14.00 -17.14 -10.84
C ASN A 34 -15.40 -17.12 -10.19
N LEU A 35 -16.44 -16.78 -10.95
CA LEU A 35 -17.79 -16.55 -10.41
C LEU A 35 -18.50 -17.85 -9.93
N GLU A 36 -17.97 -19.03 -10.24
CA GLU A 36 -18.44 -20.32 -9.68
C GLU A 36 -17.81 -20.65 -8.32
N GLY A 37 -16.96 -19.78 -7.77
CA GLY A 37 -16.28 -20.04 -6.51
C GLY A 37 -15.11 -21.01 -6.61
N LYS A 38 -14.53 -21.15 -7.80
CA LYS A 38 -13.32 -21.95 -8.05
C LYS A 38 -12.06 -21.10 -7.96
N ALA A 39 -10.90 -21.75 -8.07
CA ALA A 39 -9.65 -21.04 -8.30
C ALA A 39 -9.76 -20.19 -9.56
N THR A 40 -9.13 -19.01 -9.54
CA THR A 40 -9.06 -18.12 -10.70
C THR A 40 -8.22 -18.76 -11.79
N ASP A 41 -8.76 -18.81 -13.01
CA ASP A 41 -8.02 -19.32 -14.16
C ASP A 41 -7.00 -18.26 -14.61
N ILE A 42 -5.72 -18.53 -14.35
CA ILE A 42 -4.62 -17.63 -14.68
C ILE A 42 -4.53 -17.39 -16.19
N GLU A 43 -4.88 -18.37 -17.03
CA GLU A 43 -4.81 -18.19 -18.48
C GLU A 43 -5.85 -17.20 -18.98
N VAL A 44 -7.03 -17.15 -18.34
CA VAL A 44 -8.05 -16.13 -18.62
C VAL A 44 -7.50 -14.72 -18.34
N VAL A 45 -6.78 -14.54 -17.24
CA VAL A 45 -6.22 -13.22 -16.88
C VAL A 45 -5.02 -12.87 -17.78
N LYS A 46 -4.20 -13.84 -18.18
CA LYS A 46 -3.14 -13.62 -19.19
C LYS A 46 -3.71 -13.25 -20.55
N GLU A 47 -4.77 -13.93 -21.00
CA GLU A 47 -5.47 -13.58 -22.25
C GLU A 47 -6.07 -12.18 -22.21
N LEU A 48 -6.59 -11.73 -21.06
CA LEU A 48 -6.98 -10.34 -20.88
C LEU A 48 -5.79 -9.39 -21.16
N PHE A 49 -4.62 -9.66 -20.59
CA PHE A 49 -3.42 -8.84 -20.80
C PHE A 49 -2.87 -8.88 -22.23
N ARG A 50 -3.09 -9.97 -22.98
CA ARG A 50 -2.81 -10.02 -24.43
C ARG A 50 -3.81 -9.23 -25.25
N TYR A 51 -5.06 -9.17 -24.80
CA TYR A 51 -6.17 -8.47 -25.46
C TYR A 51 -6.11 -6.95 -25.32
N LEU A 52 -5.88 -6.45 -24.09
CA LEU A 52 -5.98 -5.02 -23.75
C LEU A 52 -5.13 -4.09 -24.64
N PRO A 53 -3.85 -4.39 -24.98
CA PRO A 53 -3.03 -3.52 -25.84
C PRO A 53 -3.68 -3.23 -27.19
N SER A 54 -4.32 -4.23 -27.80
CA SER A 54 -4.93 -4.10 -29.13
C SER A 54 -6.19 -3.22 -29.14
N VAL A 55 -6.86 -3.10 -27.99
CA VAL A 55 -8.15 -2.38 -27.88
C VAL A 55 -7.98 -1.00 -27.27
N LEU A 56 -7.09 -0.86 -26.30
CA LEU A 56 -6.80 0.40 -25.62
C LEU A 56 -5.65 1.18 -26.27
N GLY A 57 -4.90 0.56 -27.19
CA GLY A 57 -3.70 1.18 -27.78
C GLY A 57 -2.53 1.28 -26.79
N PHE A 58 -2.54 0.47 -25.74
CA PHE A 58 -1.47 0.45 -24.73
C PHE A 58 -0.21 -0.20 -25.29
N THR A 59 0.93 0.23 -24.76
CA THR A 59 2.23 -0.40 -25.01
C THR A 59 2.48 -1.51 -23.98
N ILE A 60 3.15 -2.59 -24.40
CA ILE A 60 3.59 -3.65 -23.49
C ILE A 60 4.94 -3.22 -22.92
N GLU A 61 4.99 -2.87 -21.65
CA GLU A 61 6.21 -2.38 -20.99
C GLU A 61 7.05 -3.53 -20.43
N LYS A 62 6.40 -4.58 -19.89
CA LYS A 62 7.06 -5.78 -19.39
C LYS A 62 6.33 -7.04 -19.80
N VAL A 63 7.12 -8.10 -19.96
CA VAL A 63 6.65 -9.46 -20.17
C VAL A 63 7.21 -10.40 -19.10
N ASP A 64 6.51 -11.50 -18.84
CA ASP A 64 7.04 -12.61 -18.04
C ASP A 64 8.08 -13.43 -18.83
N GLU A 65 8.69 -14.40 -18.15
CA GLU A 65 9.67 -15.34 -18.75
C GLU A 65 9.16 -16.10 -19.99
N PHE A 66 7.84 -16.19 -20.15
CA PHE A 66 7.19 -16.88 -21.27
C PHE A 66 6.72 -15.92 -22.38
N GLY A 67 7.00 -14.62 -22.25
CA GLY A 67 6.62 -13.60 -23.22
C GLY A 67 5.18 -13.09 -23.08
N ASN A 68 4.48 -13.38 -21.99
CA ASN A 68 3.15 -12.84 -21.75
C ASN A 68 3.24 -11.40 -21.23
N PRO A 69 2.40 -10.46 -21.68
CA PRO A 69 2.35 -9.13 -21.10
C PRO A 69 1.98 -9.19 -19.62
N ILE A 70 2.73 -8.47 -18.78
CA ILE A 70 2.48 -8.37 -17.32
C ILE A 70 2.37 -6.93 -16.83
N GLN A 71 2.74 -5.96 -17.66
CA GLN A 71 2.62 -4.54 -17.39
C GLN A 71 2.36 -3.82 -18.71
N LEU A 72 1.25 -3.09 -18.74
CA LEU A 72 0.78 -2.32 -19.89
C LEU A 72 0.81 -0.84 -19.54
N LEU A 73 1.25 -0.01 -20.47
CA LEU A 73 1.38 1.44 -20.29
C LEU A 73 0.61 2.19 -21.37
N ASP A 74 -0.28 3.09 -20.96
CA ASP A 74 -0.86 4.08 -21.85
C ASP A 74 0.16 5.21 -22.14
N PRO A 75 0.60 5.39 -23.40
CA PRO A 75 1.56 6.44 -23.73
C PRO A 75 0.99 7.86 -23.53
N VAL A 76 -0.32 8.04 -23.44
CA VAL A 76 -0.96 9.36 -23.30
C VAL A 76 -1.18 9.73 -21.83
N SER A 77 -1.96 8.94 -21.11
CA SER A 77 -2.28 9.22 -19.70
C SER A 77 -1.13 8.89 -18.75
N GLN A 78 -0.20 8.02 -19.18
CA GLN A 78 0.79 7.36 -18.33
C GLN A 78 0.18 6.41 -17.29
N ASP A 79 -1.08 6.00 -17.48
CA ASP A 79 -1.72 4.96 -16.69
C ASP A 79 -1.05 3.61 -16.99
N THR A 80 -0.87 2.82 -15.93
CA THR A 80 -0.33 1.47 -16.01
C THR A 80 -1.35 0.47 -15.49
N ILE A 81 -1.55 -0.62 -16.24
CA ILE A 81 -2.30 -1.80 -15.79
C ILE A 81 -1.31 -2.95 -15.70
N LEU A 82 -1.15 -3.52 -14.51
CA LEU A 82 -0.13 -4.52 -14.24
C LEU A 82 -0.64 -5.64 -13.34
N PHE A 83 0.09 -6.74 -13.30
CA PHE A 83 -0.06 -7.71 -12.23
C PHE A 83 0.69 -7.25 -10.99
N GLU A 84 0.10 -7.49 -9.83
CA GLU A 84 0.80 -7.46 -8.54
C GLU A 84 1.67 -8.72 -8.38
N VAL A 85 1.96 -9.15 -7.14
CA VAL A 85 2.76 -10.35 -6.87
C VAL A 85 2.27 -11.59 -7.63
N SER A 86 0.96 -11.75 -7.85
CA SER A 86 0.36 -12.91 -8.53
C SER A 86 -0.43 -12.52 -9.78
N TYR A 87 -0.63 -13.50 -10.68
CA TYR A 87 -1.48 -13.34 -11.86
C TYR A 87 -2.98 -13.17 -11.55
N THR A 88 -3.39 -13.36 -10.30
CA THR A 88 -4.82 -13.25 -9.90
C THR A 88 -5.17 -11.86 -9.38
N THR A 89 -4.20 -10.94 -9.31
CA THR A 89 -4.41 -9.57 -8.82
C THR A 89 -3.98 -8.58 -9.90
N ILE A 90 -4.90 -7.72 -10.30
CA ILE A 90 -4.65 -6.63 -11.25
C ILE A 90 -4.52 -5.32 -10.47
N GLU A 91 -3.47 -4.56 -10.76
CA GLU A 91 -3.29 -3.20 -10.27
C GLU A 91 -3.57 -2.20 -11.40
N PHE A 92 -4.28 -1.13 -11.05
CA PHE A 92 -4.40 0.09 -11.83
C PHE A 92 -3.57 1.18 -11.16
N ALA A 93 -2.43 1.51 -11.74
CA ALA A 93 -1.56 2.59 -11.28
C ALA A 93 -1.73 3.80 -12.23
N PHE A 94 -2.52 4.78 -11.79
CA PHE A 94 -2.89 5.91 -12.63
C PHE A 94 -1.78 6.95 -12.71
N GLY A 95 -1.56 7.46 -13.92
CA GLY A 95 -0.78 8.67 -14.15
C GLY A 95 -1.41 9.87 -13.42
N ARG A 96 -0.56 10.82 -13.03
CA ARG A 96 -0.96 11.97 -12.20
C ARG A 96 -2.21 12.67 -12.75
N ALA A 97 -3.18 12.93 -11.88
CA ALA A 97 -4.41 13.62 -12.24
C ALA A 97 -4.57 14.92 -11.44
N LYS A 98 -5.26 15.91 -12.02
CA LYS A 98 -5.61 17.14 -11.30
C LYS A 98 -6.85 16.95 -10.44
N SER A 99 -7.69 15.94 -10.67
CA SER A 99 -8.84 15.63 -9.82
C SER A 99 -9.14 14.13 -9.77
N ILE A 100 -9.95 13.73 -8.79
CA ILE A 100 -10.42 12.35 -8.65
C ILE A 100 -11.29 11.95 -9.85
N GLN A 101 -12.10 12.87 -10.40
CA GLN A 101 -12.96 12.62 -11.55
C GLN A 101 -12.17 12.21 -12.81
N GLU A 102 -11.00 12.82 -13.06
CA GLU A 102 -10.14 12.44 -14.18
C GLU A 102 -9.67 10.99 -14.05
N VAL A 103 -9.39 10.52 -12.82
CA VAL A 103 -9.03 9.13 -12.54
C VAL A 103 -10.25 8.23 -12.69
N GLU A 104 -11.39 8.61 -12.13
CA GLU A 104 -12.64 7.84 -12.20
C GLU A 104 -13.10 7.61 -13.64
N GLU A 105 -13.01 8.61 -14.51
CA GLU A 105 -13.39 8.50 -15.92
C GLU A 105 -12.58 7.39 -16.61
N ARG A 106 -11.24 7.43 -16.47
CA ARG A 106 -10.34 6.41 -17.03
C ARG A 106 -10.58 5.04 -16.38
N PHE A 107 -10.72 5.00 -15.06
CA PHE A 107 -11.00 3.75 -14.32
C PHE A 107 -12.28 3.08 -14.80
N ARG A 108 -13.37 3.83 -14.97
CA ARG A 108 -14.65 3.30 -15.44
C ARG A 108 -14.50 2.71 -16.84
N ASP A 109 -13.84 3.42 -17.75
CA ASP A 109 -13.64 2.96 -19.12
C ASP A 109 -12.81 1.67 -19.17
N TYR A 110 -11.76 1.56 -18.34
CA TYR A 110 -10.98 0.32 -18.21
C TYR A 110 -11.80 -0.81 -17.57
N MET A 111 -12.53 -0.53 -16.49
CA MET A 111 -13.34 -1.52 -15.78
C MET A 111 -14.46 -2.07 -16.66
N ASP A 112 -15.15 -1.24 -17.44
CA ASP A 112 -16.22 -1.67 -18.35
C ASP A 112 -15.68 -2.67 -19.39
N LEU A 113 -14.51 -2.37 -19.97
CA LEU A 113 -13.86 -3.25 -20.94
C LEU A 113 -13.37 -4.56 -20.29
N ILE A 114 -12.68 -4.46 -19.15
CA ILE A 114 -12.09 -5.60 -18.46
C ILE A 114 -13.16 -6.54 -17.93
N GLN A 115 -14.20 -6.02 -17.25
CA GLN A 115 -15.30 -6.83 -16.73
C GLN A 115 -16.04 -7.54 -17.85
N LYS A 116 -16.29 -6.86 -18.98
CA LYS A 116 -16.91 -7.51 -20.15
C LYS A 116 -16.05 -8.66 -20.67
N LYS A 117 -14.73 -8.47 -20.77
CA LYS A 117 -13.83 -9.50 -21.28
C LYS A 117 -13.71 -10.69 -20.32
N LEU A 118 -13.58 -10.44 -19.02
CA LEU A 118 -13.54 -11.50 -18.00
C LEU A 118 -14.86 -12.28 -17.94
N GLY A 119 -15.99 -11.60 -18.14
CA GLY A 119 -17.33 -12.21 -18.15
C GLY A 119 -17.52 -13.28 -19.24
N GLU A 120 -16.79 -13.22 -20.36
CA GLU A 120 -16.81 -14.25 -21.41
C GLU A 120 -16.37 -15.62 -20.89
N ALA A 121 -15.51 -15.64 -19.85
CA ALA A 121 -15.00 -16.84 -19.21
C ALA A 121 -15.53 -17.01 -17.78
N ASN A 122 -16.63 -16.33 -17.40
CA ASN A 122 -17.22 -16.39 -16.07
C ASN A 122 -16.28 -15.94 -14.93
N HIS A 123 -15.47 -14.91 -15.19
CA HIS A 123 -14.61 -14.25 -14.22
C HIS A 123 -15.01 -12.79 -14.02
N ALA A 124 -14.59 -12.19 -12.90
CA ALA A 124 -14.82 -10.76 -12.64
C ALA A 124 -13.76 -10.19 -11.70
N ILE A 125 -13.52 -8.88 -11.81
CA ILE A 125 -12.87 -8.10 -10.76
C ILE A 125 -13.87 -7.83 -9.62
N ILE A 126 -13.43 -7.90 -8.36
CA ILE A 126 -14.24 -7.52 -7.20
C ILE A 126 -13.47 -6.61 -6.25
N GLY A 127 -14.18 -5.75 -5.51
CA GLY A 127 -13.59 -4.87 -4.50
C GLY A 127 -13.41 -5.56 -3.14
N SER A 128 -12.31 -6.29 -2.96
CA SER A 128 -11.98 -7.00 -1.73
C SER A 128 -10.51 -6.86 -1.37
N GLY A 129 -10.20 -6.60 -0.10
CA GLY A 129 -8.83 -6.49 0.39
C GLY A 129 -8.12 -7.84 0.58
N ILE A 130 -8.86 -8.95 0.50
CA ILE A 130 -8.34 -10.32 0.40
C ILE A 130 -9.02 -11.00 -0.79
N HIS A 131 -8.27 -11.74 -1.59
CA HIS A 131 -8.84 -12.61 -2.61
C HIS A 131 -9.76 -13.65 -1.95
N PRO A 132 -11.09 -13.67 -2.20
CA PRO A 132 -12.01 -14.53 -1.45
C PRO A 132 -11.75 -16.03 -1.61
N TYR A 133 -11.13 -16.42 -2.72
CA TYR A 133 -10.73 -17.81 -2.99
C TYR A 133 -9.22 -18.05 -2.83
N TRP A 134 -8.55 -17.27 -1.98
CA TRP A 134 -7.11 -17.39 -1.72
C TRP A 134 -6.67 -18.84 -1.45
N GLU A 135 -7.47 -19.62 -0.71
CA GLU A 135 -7.15 -21.01 -0.35
C GLU A 135 -7.16 -21.98 -1.55
N LYS A 136 -7.91 -21.63 -2.60
CA LYS A 136 -8.07 -22.45 -3.81
C LYS A 136 -7.06 -22.08 -4.88
N ASN A 137 -6.62 -20.82 -4.89
CA ASN A 137 -5.62 -20.33 -5.82
C ASN A 137 -4.25 -20.92 -5.50
N GLU A 138 -3.43 -21.12 -6.54
CA GLU A 138 -2.04 -21.55 -6.37
C GLU A 138 -1.17 -20.48 -5.67
N ASN A 139 -1.60 -19.21 -5.71
CA ASN A 139 -0.88 -18.06 -5.14
C ASN A 139 0.58 -17.96 -5.62
N GLN A 140 0.85 -18.45 -6.83
CA GLN A 140 2.17 -18.40 -7.43
C GLN A 140 2.55 -16.98 -7.83
N PRO A 141 3.83 -16.60 -7.69
CA PRO A 141 4.28 -15.30 -8.16
C PRO A 141 4.18 -15.23 -9.68
N VAL A 142 3.98 -14.02 -10.21
CA VAL A 142 4.22 -13.75 -11.63
C VAL A 142 5.64 -14.21 -11.98
N ALA A 143 5.81 -14.87 -13.13
CA ALA A 143 7.10 -15.40 -13.60
C ALA A 143 8.03 -14.27 -14.07
N TYR A 144 8.42 -13.44 -13.11
CA TYR A 144 9.26 -12.27 -13.26
C TYR A 144 10.13 -12.13 -12.00
N ALA A 145 11.42 -11.92 -12.20
CA ALA A 145 12.46 -12.02 -11.16
C ALA A 145 12.12 -11.27 -9.86
N ARG A 146 11.50 -10.08 -9.96
CA ARG A 146 11.10 -9.29 -8.78
C ARG A 146 10.06 -10.02 -7.91
N TYR A 147 9.04 -10.60 -8.51
CA TYR A 147 7.95 -11.26 -7.77
C TYR A 147 8.35 -12.64 -7.26
N GLN A 148 9.14 -13.39 -8.05
CA GLN A 148 9.78 -14.62 -7.59
C GLN A 148 10.71 -14.36 -6.39
N MET A 149 11.53 -13.31 -6.45
CA MET A 149 12.38 -12.90 -5.34
C MET A 149 11.56 -12.59 -4.10
N LEU A 150 10.50 -11.78 -4.22
CA LEU A 150 9.66 -11.41 -3.09
C LEU A 150 9.04 -12.65 -2.43
N MET A 151 8.51 -13.57 -3.23
CA MET A 151 7.95 -14.82 -2.73
C MET A 151 8.99 -15.72 -2.05
N ALA A 152 10.20 -15.80 -2.61
CA ALA A 152 11.31 -16.56 -2.03
C ALA A 152 11.80 -15.94 -0.71
N TYR A 153 11.92 -14.62 -0.65
CA TYR A 153 12.24 -13.86 0.56
C TYR A 153 11.22 -14.09 1.66
N LEU A 154 9.91 -13.95 1.36
CA LEU A 154 8.85 -14.18 2.33
C LEU A 154 8.86 -15.62 2.86
N ASN A 155 9.16 -16.60 2.00
CA ASN A 155 9.28 -18.01 2.38
C ASN A 155 10.43 -18.31 3.36
N LEU A 156 11.42 -17.41 3.53
CA LEU A 156 12.43 -17.56 4.58
C LEU A 156 11.81 -17.66 5.98
N SER A 157 10.61 -17.11 6.19
CA SER A 157 9.87 -17.19 7.46
C SER A 157 9.75 -18.63 7.97
N ARG A 158 9.60 -19.61 7.08
CA ARG A 158 9.43 -21.03 7.43
C ARG A 158 10.63 -21.65 8.15
N SER A 159 11.81 -21.05 7.98
CA SER A 159 13.05 -21.50 8.63
C SER A 159 13.38 -20.73 9.91
N LYS A 160 12.60 -19.70 10.25
CA LYS A 160 12.83 -18.87 11.44
C LYS A 160 12.29 -19.56 12.67
N ILE A 161 13.18 -19.86 13.62
CA ILE A 161 12.83 -20.37 14.94
C ILE A 161 12.96 -19.19 15.91
N ASN A 162 11.95 -18.96 16.75
CA ASN A 162 11.88 -17.86 17.75
C ASN A 162 11.51 -16.46 17.19
N VAL A 163 10.72 -16.39 16.12
CA VAL A 163 10.06 -15.15 15.69
C VAL A 163 8.58 -15.46 15.51
N ASP A 164 7.71 -14.63 16.08
CA ASP A 164 6.26 -14.76 15.95
C ASP A 164 5.83 -14.25 14.56
N LEU A 165 5.99 -15.10 13.54
CA LEU A 165 5.55 -14.86 12.17
C LEU A 165 4.33 -15.72 11.84
N HIS A 166 3.44 -15.22 10.98
CA HIS A 166 2.28 -15.99 10.52
C HIS A 166 2.66 -17.05 9.46
N ASP A 167 1.84 -18.09 9.33
CA ASP A 167 2.09 -19.26 8.45
C ASP A 167 1.76 -19.04 6.95
N TYR A 168 1.68 -17.78 6.50
CA TYR A 168 1.17 -17.41 5.17
C TYR A 168 2.18 -16.61 4.33
N PRO A 169 3.38 -17.14 4.03
CA PRO A 169 4.40 -16.39 3.28
C PRO A 169 3.93 -15.95 1.88
N GLN A 170 2.91 -16.60 1.32
CA GLN A 170 2.31 -16.21 0.05
C GLN A 170 1.30 -15.04 0.14
N TYR A 171 1.18 -14.34 1.27
CA TYR A 171 0.17 -13.29 1.47
C TYR A 171 0.18 -12.21 0.38
N GLY A 172 1.36 -11.84 -0.13
CA GLY A 172 1.50 -10.84 -1.20
C GLY A 172 0.71 -11.20 -2.45
N ALA A 173 0.44 -12.48 -2.69
CA ALA A 173 -0.33 -12.96 -3.84
C ALA A 173 -1.84 -12.75 -3.74
N PHE A 174 -2.38 -12.49 -2.54
CA PHE A 174 -3.83 -12.44 -2.32
C PHE A 174 -4.33 -11.25 -1.49
N ILE A 175 -3.45 -10.41 -0.94
CA ILE A 175 -3.86 -9.15 -0.33
C ILE A 175 -4.01 -8.06 -1.39
N CYS A 176 -4.94 -7.13 -1.19
CA CYS A 176 -5.14 -6.00 -2.09
C CYS A 176 -5.35 -4.69 -1.31
N GLY A 177 -4.68 -3.62 -1.76
CA GLY A 177 -4.78 -2.27 -1.23
C GLY A 177 -5.44 -1.26 -2.16
N SER A 178 -5.92 -0.16 -1.57
CA SER A 178 -6.20 1.08 -2.29
C SER A 178 -5.30 2.17 -1.74
N GLN A 179 -4.48 2.75 -2.61
CA GLN A 179 -3.43 3.66 -2.21
C GLN A 179 -3.59 5.00 -2.95
N VAL A 180 -3.18 6.07 -2.29
CA VAL A 180 -3.15 7.41 -2.88
C VAL A 180 -1.81 8.06 -2.60
N GLN A 181 -1.20 8.61 -3.65
CA GLN A 181 0.03 9.40 -3.60
C GLN A 181 -0.34 10.88 -3.75
N LEU A 182 0.01 11.70 -2.75
CA LEU A 182 -0.27 13.14 -2.76
C LEU A 182 1.02 13.94 -2.66
N ASP A 183 1.16 14.98 -3.48
CA ASP A 183 2.32 15.87 -3.44
C ASP A 183 2.46 16.58 -2.09
N VAL A 184 3.68 16.65 -1.59
CA VAL A 184 4.06 17.38 -0.38
C VAL A 184 5.26 18.28 -0.64
N SER A 185 5.38 19.31 0.19
CA SER A 185 6.50 20.24 0.18
C SER A 185 7.53 19.89 1.25
N LYS A 186 8.74 20.44 1.13
CA LYS A 186 9.74 20.38 2.20
C LYS A 186 9.25 20.89 3.55
N SER A 187 8.31 21.85 3.52
CA SER A 187 7.78 22.48 4.74
C SER A 187 6.68 21.67 5.45
N ASN A 188 6.07 20.69 4.78
CA ASN A 188 4.90 19.98 5.33
C ASN A 188 4.95 18.45 5.27
N TYR A 189 5.87 17.80 4.56
CA TYR A 189 5.87 16.34 4.45
C TYR A 189 5.86 15.65 5.84
N LEU A 190 6.68 16.14 6.78
CA LEU A 190 6.75 15.58 8.13
C LEU A 190 5.47 15.82 8.93
N ARG A 191 4.86 16.99 8.75
CA ARG A 191 3.55 17.33 9.34
C ARG A 191 2.46 16.39 8.84
N VAL A 192 2.47 16.09 7.54
CA VAL A 192 1.55 15.12 6.92
C VAL A 192 1.78 13.73 7.50
N ILE A 193 3.02 13.24 7.55
CA ILE A 193 3.34 11.93 8.15
C ILE A 193 2.79 11.85 9.59
N ASN A 194 3.08 12.86 10.42
CA ASN A 194 2.64 12.91 11.81
C ASN A 194 1.11 13.02 11.97
N ALA A 195 0.45 13.86 11.19
CA ALA A 195 -1.00 14.03 11.27
C ALA A 195 -1.72 12.74 10.85
N PHE A 196 -1.25 12.10 9.77
CA PHE A 196 -1.89 10.89 9.26
C PHE A 196 -1.58 9.64 10.09
N THR A 197 -0.43 9.59 10.77
CA THR A 197 -0.14 8.55 11.78
C THR A 197 -1.20 8.56 12.89
N GLN A 198 -1.66 9.74 13.31
CA GLN A 198 -2.62 9.87 14.41
C GLN A 198 -4.02 9.33 14.08
N ILE A 199 -4.42 9.37 12.80
CA ILE A 199 -5.79 9.00 12.38
C ILE A 199 -5.89 7.54 11.92
N GLU A 200 -4.83 6.74 12.09
CA GLU A 200 -4.81 5.36 11.60
C GLU A 200 -5.93 4.48 12.19
N ALA A 201 -6.38 4.76 13.41
CA ALA A 201 -7.54 4.08 14.00
C ALA A 201 -8.85 4.36 13.23
N ALA A 202 -9.10 5.62 12.86
CA ALA A 202 -10.27 5.97 12.05
C ALA A 202 -10.17 5.38 10.64
N LYS A 203 -8.98 5.38 10.04
CA LYS A 203 -8.75 4.76 8.74
C LYS A 203 -9.00 3.25 8.79
N ALA A 204 -8.57 2.58 9.85
CA ALA A 204 -8.87 1.17 10.07
C ALA A 204 -10.38 0.95 10.17
N TYR A 205 -11.07 1.71 11.01
CA TYR A 205 -12.52 1.58 11.19
C TYR A 205 -13.31 1.81 9.89
N LEU A 206 -13.03 2.90 9.17
CA LEU A 206 -13.75 3.30 7.95
C LEU A 206 -13.48 2.42 6.74
N PHE A 207 -12.26 1.90 6.61
CA PHE A 207 -11.79 1.27 5.37
C PHE A 207 -11.43 -0.20 5.54
N ALA A 208 -11.86 -0.85 6.62
CA ALA A 208 -11.70 -2.28 6.79
C ALA A 208 -12.42 -3.06 5.69
N ASN A 209 -11.69 -3.91 4.98
CA ASN A 209 -12.25 -4.80 3.96
C ASN A 209 -11.35 -6.00 3.70
N SER A 210 -10.74 -6.55 4.75
CA SER A 210 -9.81 -7.67 4.63
C SER A 210 -9.91 -8.60 5.83
N GLU A 211 -11.12 -9.03 6.18
CA GLU A 211 -11.28 -10.17 7.08
C GLU A 211 -10.69 -11.43 6.43
N PHE A 212 -10.02 -12.26 7.23
CA PHE A 212 -9.34 -13.45 6.74
C PHE A 212 -9.94 -14.70 7.32
N SER A 213 -10.24 -15.67 6.45
CA SER A 213 -10.86 -16.94 6.83
C SER A 213 -9.88 -18.03 7.26
N GLY A 214 -8.59 -17.89 6.94
CA GLY A 214 -7.58 -18.91 7.25
C GLY A 214 -7.11 -18.92 8.71
N ALA A 215 -7.34 -17.84 9.45
CA ALA A 215 -6.91 -17.73 10.85
C ALA A 215 -8.00 -17.06 11.70
N ASP A 216 -8.07 -17.43 12.97
CA ASP A 216 -9.00 -16.82 13.93
C ASP A 216 -8.43 -15.52 14.51
N TRP A 217 -8.15 -14.56 13.63
CA TRP A 217 -7.72 -13.23 14.03
C TRP A 217 -8.92 -12.34 14.34
N ASP A 218 -8.92 -11.71 15.51
CA ASP A 218 -9.91 -10.71 15.90
C ASP A 218 -9.62 -9.35 15.25
N THR A 219 -9.76 -9.29 13.93
CA THR A 219 -9.63 -8.04 13.16
C THR A 219 -10.41 -8.11 11.85
N LYS A 220 -10.89 -6.95 11.42
CA LYS A 220 -11.44 -6.68 10.09
C LYS A 220 -10.35 -6.33 9.05
N ILE A 221 -9.10 -6.23 9.51
CA ILE A 221 -7.94 -5.80 8.71
C ILE A 221 -6.76 -6.77 8.89
N SER A 222 -6.92 -8.00 8.39
CA SER A 222 -5.84 -8.99 8.40
C SER A 222 -4.59 -8.55 7.63
N ARG A 223 -4.71 -7.63 6.66
CA ARG A 223 -3.57 -7.05 5.93
C ARG A 223 -2.50 -6.49 6.86
N ASP A 224 -2.89 -5.90 7.99
CA ASP A 224 -1.94 -5.39 8.98
C ASP A 224 -1.07 -6.54 9.51
N ILE A 225 -1.68 -7.67 9.87
CA ILE A 225 -0.97 -8.85 10.38
C ILE A 225 -0.06 -9.43 9.30
N PHE A 226 -0.56 -9.52 8.06
CA PHE A 226 0.23 -10.03 6.94
C PHE A 226 1.50 -9.23 6.66
N TRP A 227 1.51 -7.92 6.92
CA TRP A 227 2.73 -7.12 6.82
C TRP A 227 3.58 -7.21 8.08
N GLU A 228 2.97 -7.02 9.25
CA GLU A 228 3.66 -6.89 10.55
C GLU A 228 4.27 -8.20 11.05
N GLU A 229 3.63 -9.34 10.80
CA GLU A 229 4.07 -10.67 11.27
C GLU A 229 4.69 -11.48 10.11
N SER A 230 5.40 -10.80 9.20
CA SER A 230 6.10 -11.41 8.06
C SER A 230 7.59 -11.08 8.06
N MET A 231 8.34 -11.58 7.06
CA MET A 231 9.74 -11.20 6.87
C MET A 231 9.94 -9.67 6.73
N HIS A 232 8.96 -8.94 6.16
CA HIS A 232 9.02 -7.48 6.12
C HIS A 232 8.92 -6.83 7.51
N GLY A 233 8.23 -7.49 8.45
CA GLY A 233 7.95 -6.98 9.79
C GLY A 233 8.99 -7.35 10.86
N ILE A 234 10.09 -8.01 10.47
CA ILE A 234 11.21 -8.32 11.39
C ILE A 234 11.72 -7.07 12.12
N TYR A 235 11.78 -5.95 11.41
CA TYR A 235 12.06 -4.64 12.00
C TYR A 235 10.77 -3.81 12.01
N PRO A 236 10.24 -3.43 13.18
CA PRO A 236 9.00 -2.67 13.28
C PRO A 236 9.04 -1.33 12.53
N GLU A 237 10.21 -0.73 12.37
CA GLU A 237 10.42 0.51 11.62
C GLU A 237 10.27 0.34 10.11
N ASN A 238 10.19 -0.90 9.62
CA ASN A 238 10.02 -1.18 8.21
C ASN A 238 8.55 -1.25 7.75
N VAL A 239 7.59 -1.54 8.62
CA VAL A 239 6.18 -1.78 8.23
C VAL A 239 5.19 -1.13 9.20
N GLY A 240 3.99 -0.83 8.70
CA GLY A 240 2.82 -0.57 9.55
C GLY A 240 2.67 0.90 9.98
N VAL A 241 2.21 1.09 11.22
CA VAL A 241 2.02 2.42 11.83
C VAL A 241 3.36 2.89 12.42
N ASN A 242 3.74 4.14 12.15
CA ASN A 242 4.88 4.77 12.81
C ASN A 242 4.73 4.70 14.34
N ALA A 243 5.74 4.20 15.03
CA ALA A 243 5.67 3.96 16.48
C ALA A 243 5.52 5.25 17.32
N ARG A 244 5.83 6.41 16.73
CA ARG A 244 5.78 7.72 17.38
C ARG A 244 5.66 8.84 16.34
N LEU A 245 5.35 10.04 16.82
CA LEU A 245 5.49 11.25 16.00
C LEU A 245 6.95 11.70 15.94
N PHE A 246 7.34 12.26 14.81
CA PHE A 246 8.68 12.74 14.57
C PHE A 246 8.79 14.24 14.88
N LYS A 247 9.83 14.61 15.60
CA LYS A 247 10.08 16.00 16.02
C LYS A 247 10.58 16.85 14.85
N ASP A 248 11.52 16.31 14.08
CA ASP A 248 12.23 16.99 13.01
C ASP A 248 12.70 15.98 11.94
N GLU A 249 13.31 16.47 10.86
CA GLU A 249 13.79 15.63 9.77
C GLU A 249 14.86 14.63 10.23
N ASP A 250 15.78 15.05 11.09
CA ASP A 250 16.85 14.17 11.59
C ASP A 250 16.25 13.01 12.39
N ASP A 251 15.25 13.29 13.22
CA ASP A 251 14.50 12.30 13.98
C ASP A 251 13.73 11.29 13.08
N PHE A 252 13.17 11.75 11.95
CA PHE A 252 12.52 10.88 10.97
C PHE A 252 13.50 9.98 10.23
N PHE A 253 14.63 10.53 9.76
CA PHE A 253 15.62 9.73 9.04
C PHE A 253 16.42 8.80 9.95
N ASP A 254 16.60 9.15 11.24
CA ASP A 254 17.11 8.21 12.25
C ASP A 254 16.16 7.02 12.41
N TYR A 255 14.85 7.25 12.45
CA TYR A 255 13.86 6.18 12.46
C TYR A 255 13.90 5.32 11.20
N LEU A 256 13.96 5.93 10.01
CA LEU A 256 14.11 5.19 8.74
C LEU A 256 15.42 4.39 8.67
N ASP A 257 16.49 4.83 9.33
CA ASP A 257 17.77 4.11 9.38
C ASP A 257 17.66 2.75 10.11
N HIS A 258 16.58 2.51 10.84
CA HIS A 258 16.26 1.23 11.49
C HIS A 258 15.42 0.29 10.62
N SER A 259 14.96 0.74 9.44
CA SER A 259 14.20 -0.08 8.49
C SER A 259 15.09 -1.04 7.69
N ALA A 260 14.47 -1.90 6.87
CA ALA A 260 15.11 -3.09 6.34
C ALA A 260 15.66 -2.92 4.91
N ILE A 261 16.86 -3.46 4.67
CA ILE A 261 17.33 -3.85 3.34
C ILE A 261 17.38 -5.38 3.31
N PHE A 262 16.75 -5.99 2.30
CA PHE A 262 16.62 -7.45 2.18
C PHE A 262 16.89 -7.99 0.77
N THR A 263 17.21 -7.10 -0.18
CA THR A 263 17.50 -7.47 -1.56
C THR A 263 18.61 -6.59 -2.12
N ALA A 264 19.33 -7.12 -3.10
CA ALA A 264 20.39 -6.41 -3.81
C ALA A 264 20.50 -6.95 -5.25
N GLU A 265 20.99 -6.11 -6.17
CA GLU A 265 21.23 -6.50 -7.56
C GLU A 265 22.74 -6.50 -7.89
N ARG A 266 23.23 -7.57 -8.51
CA ARG A 266 24.61 -7.67 -9.03
C ARG A 266 24.56 -8.24 -10.44
N ASP A 267 25.21 -7.56 -11.39
CA ASP A 267 25.37 -8.04 -12.76
C ASP A 267 24.06 -8.52 -13.43
N GLY A 268 22.94 -7.80 -13.18
CA GLY A 268 21.61 -8.13 -13.70
C GLY A 268 20.90 -9.29 -12.98
N GLN A 269 21.47 -9.81 -11.90
CA GLN A 269 20.86 -10.83 -11.04
C GLN A 269 20.34 -10.22 -9.74
N THR A 270 19.16 -10.66 -9.32
CA THR A 270 18.55 -10.26 -8.04
C THR A 270 18.86 -11.30 -6.98
N TYR A 271 19.28 -10.82 -5.81
CA TYR A 271 19.50 -11.63 -4.61
C TYR A 271 18.55 -11.20 -3.50
N TYR A 272 18.25 -12.12 -2.60
CA TYR A 272 17.53 -11.83 -1.36
C TYR A 272 18.28 -12.41 -0.17
N PHE A 273 18.05 -11.86 1.01
CA PHE A 273 18.74 -12.26 2.24
C PHE A 273 17.88 -11.94 3.46
N ASN A 274 18.29 -12.46 4.62
CA ASN A 274 17.70 -12.03 5.89
C ASN A 274 17.83 -10.51 6.03
N PRO A 275 16.75 -9.80 6.43
CA PRO A 275 16.77 -8.34 6.44
C PRO A 275 17.88 -7.82 7.35
N ILE A 276 18.57 -6.78 6.91
CA ILE A 276 19.59 -6.05 7.65
C ILE A 276 19.09 -4.61 7.82
N GLN A 277 19.24 -4.04 9.01
CA GLN A 277 18.87 -2.64 9.23
C GLN A 277 19.75 -1.72 8.37
N ALA A 278 19.16 -0.66 7.82
CA ALA A 278 19.88 0.29 6.96
C ALA A 278 21.14 0.87 7.64
N ARG A 279 21.09 1.15 8.95
CA ARG A 279 22.20 1.64 9.77
C ARG A 279 23.41 0.70 9.80
N ASP A 280 23.15 -0.61 9.77
CA ASP A 280 24.15 -1.67 9.93
C ASP A 280 24.62 -2.23 8.57
N TYR A 281 23.91 -1.90 7.48
CA TYR A 281 24.09 -2.49 6.17
C TYR A 281 25.51 -2.30 5.63
N LEU A 282 25.99 -1.06 5.55
CA LEU A 282 27.32 -0.76 4.99
C LEU A 282 28.49 -1.24 5.86
N THR A 283 28.25 -1.49 7.14
CA THR A 283 29.24 -2.01 8.07
C THR A 283 29.25 -3.54 8.16
N THR A 284 28.27 -4.20 7.53
CA THR A 284 28.22 -5.66 7.46
C THR A 284 29.36 -6.17 6.57
N PRO A 285 30.29 -7.01 7.05
CA PRO A 285 31.47 -7.39 6.28
C PRO A 285 31.14 -8.24 5.06
N GLU A 286 30.17 -9.15 5.19
CA GLU A 286 29.67 -10.02 4.13
C GLU A 286 28.19 -10.36 4.41
N ILE A 287 27.41 -10.52 3.35
CA ILE A 287 25.99 -10.89 3.43
C ILE A 287 25.85 -12.29 2.83
N GLN A 288 25.37 -13.24 3.63
CA GLN A 288 24.87 -14.52 3.13
C GLN A 288 23.51 -14.27 2.45
N ALA A 289 23.50 -14.40 1.12
CA ALA A 289 22.36 -14.15 0.27
C ALA A 289 22.00 -15.40 -0.52
N PHE A 290 20.83 -15.36 -1.14
CA PHE A 290 20.27 -16.43 -1.94
C PHE A 290 20.01 -15.92 -3.36
N THR A 291 20.34 -16.75 -4.35
CA THR A 291 19.86 -16.56 -5.72
C THR A 291 18.39 -16.94 -5.82
N LEU A 292 17.73 -16.61 -6.95
CA LEU A 292 16.36 -17.06 -7.21
C LEU A 292 16.18 -18.59 -7.24
N ASN A 293 17.26 -19.34 -7.50
CA ASN A 293 17.25 -20.80 -7.45
C ASN A 293 17.39 -21.35 -6.02
N GLY A 294 17.61 -20.46 -5.03
CA GLY A 294 17.86 -20.82 -3.64
C GLY A 294 19.31 -21.14 -3.32
N ASP A 295 20.24 -21.00 -4.28
CA ASP A 295 21.66 -21.22 -4.03
C ASP A 295 22.21 -20.13 -3.10
N GLU A 296 22.95 -20.56 -2.07
CA GLU A 296 23.64 -19.67 -1.15
C GLU A 296 24.88 -19.04 -1.79
N VAL A 297 25.02 -17.73 -1.63
CA VAL A 297 26.15 -16.95 -2.13
C VAL A 297 26.55 -15.89 -1.11
N LEU A 298 27.80 -15.44 -1.18
CA LEU A 298 28.28 -14.28 -0.42
C LEU A 298 28.29 -13.04 -1.32
N ILE A 299 27.65 -11.98 -0.86
CA ILE A 299 27.70 -10.65 -1.49
C ILE A 299 28.22 -9.62 -0.49
N TYR A 300 28.69 -8.49 -1.01
CA TYR A 300 29.16 -7.37 -0.19
C TYR A 300 28.17 -6.19 -0.28
N PRO A 301 27.88 -5.50 0.83
CA PRO A 301 27.03 -4.31 0.82
C PRO A 301 27.61 -3.23 -0.10
N GLN A 302 26.75 -2.53 -0.84
CA GLN A 302 27.12 -1.40 -1.67
C GLN A 302 26.15 -0.23 -1.41
N GLU A 303 26.65 1.01 -1.47
CA GLU A 303 25.79 2.19 -1.32
C GLU A 303 24.64 2.22 -2.35
N LYS A 304 24.86 1.63 -3.53
CA LYS A 304 23.83 1.54 -4.58
C LYS A 304 22.60 0.73 -4.13
N ASP A 305 22.73 -0.15 -3.14
CA ASP A 305 21.61 -0.96 -2.64
C ASP A 305 20.54 -0.11 -1.94
N PHE A 306 20.92 1.09 -1.48
CA PHE A 306 19.95 2.08 -1.00
C PHE A 306 19.04 2.60 -2.12
N GLN A 307 19.41 2.46 -3.40
CA GLN A 307 18.56 2.88 -4.53
C GLN A 307 17.31 2.01 -4.69
N THR A 308 17.27 0.84 -4.06
CA THR A 308 16.08 -0.02 -4.00
C THR A 308 15.41 -0.02 -2.64
N HIS A 309 15.92 0.74 -1.67
CA HIS A 309 15.33 0.88 -0.35
C HIS A 309 13.88 1.35 -0.42
N ARG A 310 12.99 0.70 0.33
CA ARG A 310 11.60 1.09 0.51
C ARG A 310 11.19 0.70 1.93
N SER A 311 10.67 1.64 2.70
CA SER A 311 9.91 1.29 3.90
C SER A 311 8.46 1.05 3.49
N TYR A 312 7.80 0.13 4.18
CA TYR A 312 6.42 -0.26 3.99
C TYR A 312 5.54 0.31 5.12
N GLN A 313 5.93 1.48 5.64
CA GLN A 313 5.12 2.27 6.57
C GLN A 313 3.86 2.78 5.87
N TYR A 314 2.81 3.01 6.64
CA TYR A 314 1.51 3.45 6.13
C TYR A 314 1.49 4.87 5.57
N GLN A 315 2.44 5.70 5.98
CA GLN A 315 2.75 6.99 5.39
C GLN A 315 4.17 6.91 4.84
N ASP A 316 4.30 6.53 3.57
CA ASP A 316 5.60 6.35 2.92
C ASP A 316 5.99 7.65 2.20
N LEU A 317 7.17 8.19 2.52
CA LEU A 317 7.74 9.30 1.76
C LEU A 317 8.36 8.71 0.50
N THR A 318 7.83 9.05 -0.67
CA THR A 318 8.29 8.44 -1.92
C THR A 318 9.47 9.21 -2.52
N THR A 319 10.21 8.54 -3.40
CA THR A 319 11.27 9.19 -4.20
C THR A 319 10.72 10.21 -5.20
N ARG A 320 9.39 10.34 -5.35
CA ARG A 320 8.73 11.32 -6.22
C ARG A 320 8.44 12.66 -5.53
N GLY A 321 8.72 12.77 -4.23
CA GLY A 321 8.34 13.95 -3.44
C GLY A 321 6.86 13.97 -3.05
N THR A 322 6.26 12.79 -2.91
CA THR A 322 4.87 12.60 -2.46
C THR A 322 4.84 11.82 -1.14
N ILE A 323 3.73 11.89 -0.41
CA ILE A 323 3.39 10.88 0.60
C ILE A 323 2.42 9.89 -0.04
N GLU A 324 2.77 8.62 0.03
CA GLU A 324 1.92 7.51 -0.34
C GLU A 324 1.22 6.94 0.91
N PHE A 325 -0.11 6.93 0.88
CA PHE A 325 -0.92 6.37 1.95
C PHE A 325 -1.28 4.93 1.63
N ARG A 326 -0.75 3.98 2.42
CA ARG A 326 -0.73 2.54 2.08
C ARG A 326 -1.63 1.65 2.97
N SER A 327 -2.28 2.23 3.98
CA SER A 327 -2.95 1.46 5.05
C SER A 327 -4.41 1.09 4.79
N VAL A 328 -4.96 1.46 3.63
CA VAL A 328 -6.35 1.20 3.27
C VAL A 328 -6.44 -0.09 2.46
N CYS A 329 -7.38 -0.96 2.83
CA CYS A 329 -7.73 -2.13 2.04
C CYS A 329 -8.38 -1.72 0.73
N THR A 330 -8.31 -2.58 -0.28
CA THR A 330 -9.13 -2.42 -1.48
C THR A 330 -10.60 -2.22 -1.09
N GLN A 331 -11.24 -1.19 -1.62
CA GLN A 331 -12.63 -0.87 -1.31
C GLN A 331 -13.62 -1.54 -2.27
N PRO A 332 -14.88 -1.77 -1.83
CA PRO A 332 -15.96 -2.13 -2.74
C PRO A 332 -16.07 -1.17 -3.93
N LEU A 333 -16.40 -1.69 -5.11
CA LEU A 333 -16.36 -0.93 -6.37
C LEU A 333 -17.28 0.30 -6.38
N ASN A 334 -18.35 0.29 -5.59
CA ASN A 334 -19.28 1.43 -5.47
C ASN A 334 -18.75 2.58 -4.58
N ARG A 335 -17.60 2.40 -3.92
CA ARG A 335 -16.96 3.43 -3.09
C ARG A 335 -15.44 3.49 -3.27
N THR A 336 -14.93 3.05 -4.42
CA THR A 336 -13.49 2.99 -4.77
C THR A 336 -12.71 4.23 -4.36
N PHE A 337 -13.21 5.43 -4.70
CA PHE A 337 -12.50 6.68 -4.50
C PHE A 337 -12.72 7.36 -3.14
N ALA A 338 -13.49 6.73 -2.23
CA ALA A 338 -13.77 7.31 -0.91
C ALA A 338 -12.49 7.52 -0.09
N ALA A 339 -11.57 6.54 -0.13
CA ALA A 339 -10.28 6.65 0.54
C ALA A 339 -9.41 7.79 -0.04
N THR A 340 -9.38 7.93 -1.37
CA THR A 340 -8.67 9.01 -2.06
C THR A 340 -9.21 10.38 -1.65
N ALA A 341 -10.53 10.55 -1.66
CA ALA A 341 -11.20 11.79 -1.26
C ALA A 341 -10.94 12.13 0.21
N PHE A 342 -10.99 11.14 1.09
CA PHE A 342 -10.71 11.31 2.52
C PHE A 342 -9.30 11.87 2.76
N HIS A 343 -8.28 11.22 2.20
CA HIS A 343 -6.89 11.66 2.37
C HIS A 343 -6.64 13.02 1.72
N LEU A 344 -7.18 13.24 0.52
CA LEU A 344 -7.03 14.50 -0.20
C LEU A 344 -7.65 15.67 0.56
N GLY A 345 -8.88 15.51 1.04
CA GLY A 345 -9.59 16.51 1.82
C GLY A 345 -8.85 16.88 3.10
N LEU A 346 -8.40 15.88 3.85
CA LEU A 346 -7.63 16.09 5.08
C LEU A 346 -6.29 16.80 4.83
N LEU A 347 -5.58 16.45 3.75
CA LEU A 347 -4.34 17.14 3.37
C LEU A 347 -4.60 18.63 3.06
N LEU A 348 -5.68 18.93 2.33
CA LEU A 348 -6.07 20.31 2.01
C LEU A 348 -6.48 21.11 3.25
N ASN A 349 -6.89 20.43 4.31
CA ASN A 349 -7.28 21.02 5.58
C ASN A 349 -6.26 20.76 6.71
N LEU A 350 -4.99 20.50 6.37
CA LEU A 350 -3.95 20.05 7.31
C LEU A 350 -3.85 20.90 8.59
N ASN A 351 -3.90 22.24 8.48
CA ASN A 351 -3.83 23.13 9.65
C ASN A 351 -5.01 22.90 10.63
N LYS A 352 -6.22 22.70 10.10
CA LYS A 352 -7.40 22.41 10.93
C LYS A 352 -7.34 21.00 11.49
N LEU A 353 -6.87 20.03 10.69
CA LEU A 353 -6.65 18.66 11.14
C LEU A 353 -5.69 18.63 12.33
N GLU A 354 -4.52 19.25 12.24
CA GLU A 354 -3.56 19.28 13.34
C GLU A 354 -4.14 19.95 14.60
N ALA A 355 -4.86 21.06 14.44
CA ALA A 355 -5.51 21.73 15.56
C ALA A 355 -6.57 20.84 16.24
N TYR A 356 -7.38 20.13 15.45
CA TYR A 356 -8.35 19.17 15.95
C TYR A 356 -7.66 18.02 16.71
N LEU A 357 -6.63 17.43 16.12
CA LEU A 357 -5.92 16.29 16.71
C LEU A 357 -5.26 16.61 18.05
N GLN A 358 -4.91 17.86 18.33
CA GLN A 358 -4.37 18.27 19.64
C GLN A 358 -5.37 18.07 20.78
N SER A 359 -6.66 18.30 20.52
CA SER A 359 -7.72 18.29 21.54
C SER A 359 -8.84 17.27 21.27
N ALA A 360 -8.66 16.36 20.31
CA ALA A 360 -9.68 15.38 19.95
C ALA A 360 -10.09 14.56 21.19
N PRO A 361 -11.39 14.50 21.55
CA PRO A 361 -11.87 13.77 22.72
C PRO A 361 -11.43 12.30 22.73
N PHE A 362 -11.35 11.68 21.55
CA PHE A 362 -10.87 10.32 21.34
C PHE A 362 -9.53 10.03 22.04
N PHE A 363 -8.53 10.91 21.90
CA PHE A 363 -7.21 10.71 22.52
C PHE A 363 -7.18 11.02 24.02
N THR A 364 -8.20 11.72 24.55
CA THR A 364 -8.35 11.92 26.00
C THR A 364 -8.77 10.62 26.68
N THR A 365 -9.62 9.83 26.01
CA THR A 365 -10.11 8.54 26.52
C THR A 365 -9.12 7.41 26.25
N PHE A 366 -8.60 7.28 25.02
CA PHE A 366 -7.83 6.10 24.61
C PHE A 366 -6.32 6.32 24.52
N GLY A 367 -5.82 7.53 24.81
CA GLY A 367 -4.39 7.85 24.74
C GLY A 367 -3.89 8.00 23.30
N ARG A 368 -2.60 7.78 23.06
CA ARG A 368 -1.91 8.09 21.79
C ARG A 368 -0.96 6.98 21.31
N ASP A 369 -1.18 5.75 21.76
CA ASP A 369 -0.49 4.60 21.18
C ASP A 369 -1.15 4.25 19.84
N TYR A 370 -0.72 4.90 18.77
CA TYR A 370 -1.39 4.82 17.47
C TYR A 370 -1.43 3.40 16.90
N LYS A 371 -0.39 2.59 17.17
CA LYS A 371 -0.36 1.19 16.75
C LYS A 371 -1.40 0.36 17.53
N ALA A 372 -1.44 0.51 18.85
CA ALA A 372 -2.43 -0.18 19.67
C ALA A 372 -3.86 0.28 19.35
N LEU A 373 -4.07 1.58 19.11
CA LEU A 373 -5.36 2.13 18.70
C LEU A 373 -5.81 1.55 17.36
N ARG A 374 -4.95 1.53 16.34
CA ARG A 374 -5.29 0.91 15.06
C ARG A 374 -5.69 -0.56 15.23
N ARG A 375 -4.93 -1.32 16.01
CA ARG A 375 -5.23 -2.74 16.29
C ARG A 375 -6.59 -2.88 17.00
N GLN A 376 -6.84 -2.09 18.04
CA GLN A 376 -8.07 -2.15 18.84
C GLN A 376 -9.30 -1.80 18.00
N PHE A 377 -9.27 -0.68 17.28
CA PHE A 377 -10.41 -0.18 16.50
C PHE A 377 -10.61 -0.90 15.16
N SER A 378 -9.73 -1.83 14.82
CA SER A 378 -9.91 -2.78 13.71
C SER A 378 -10.60 -4.08 14.10
N LYS A 379 -10.90 -4.31 15.39
CA LYS A 379 -11.49 -5.58 15.86
C LYS A 379 -12.85 -5.88 15.23
N LYS A 380 -13.23 -7.17 15.23
CA LYS A 380 -14.54 -7.59 14.69
C LYS A 380 -15.68 -7.03 15.53
N MET A 381 -15.48 -7.02 16.84
CA MET A 381 -16.41 -6.51 17.84
C MET A 381 -15.74 -5.39 18.64
N LEU A 382 -16.45 -4.27 18.80
CA LEU A 382 -16.10 -3.18 19.69
C LEU A 382 -17.13 -3.14 20.84
N THR A 383 -16.74 -2.57 21.97
CA THR A 383 -17.71 -2.19 23.01
C THR A 383 -18.51 -0.96 22.56
N ASP A 384 -19.69 -0.73 23.14
CA ASP A 384 -20.51 0.45 22.83
C ASP A 384 -19.75 1.78 23.03
N GLU A 385 -18.88 1.86 24.05
CA GLU A 385 -18.04 3.04 24.31
C GLU A 385 -17.01 3.26 23.21
N GLU A 386 -16.33 2.19 22.79
CA GLU A 386 -15.35 2.24 21.71
C GLU A 386 -16.00 2.57 20.37
N GLU A 387 -17.10 1.90 20.04
CA GLU A 387 -17.84 2.15 18.79
C GLU A 387 -18.34 3.60 18.73
N THR A 388 -18.94 4.10 19.82
CA THR A 388 -19.37 5.50 19.91
C THR A 388 -18.21 6.45 19.68
N ALA A 389 -17.08 6.22 20.35
CA ALA A 389 -15.93 7.12 20.26
C ALA A 389 -15.27 7.12 18.88
N ILE A 390 -15.12 5.96 18.23
CA ILE A 390 -14.51 5.89 16.90
C ILE A 390 -15.43 6.42 15.82
N VAL A 391 -16.75 6.25 15.96
CA VAL A 391 -17.75 6.86 15.06
C VAL A 391 -17.65 8.38 15.13
N GLU A 392 -17.69 8.97 16.33
CA GLU A 392 -17.61 10.44 16.48
C GLU A 392 -16.26 10.98 16.00
N PHE A 393 -15.14 10.30 16.30
CA PHE A 393 -13.83 10.66 15.77
C PHE A 393 -13.79 10.60 14.23
N SER A 394 -14.40 9.58 13.64
CA SER A 394 -14.47 9.42 12.17
C SER A 394 -15.36 10.47 11.51
N LYS A 395 -16.48 10.85 12.14
CA LYS A 395 -17.37 11.92 11.67
C LYS A 395 -16.65 13.27 11.63
N ASP A 396 -15.96 13.63 12.70
CA ASP A 396 -15.19 14.87 12.77
C ASP A 396 -14.14 14.92 11.64
N LEU A 397 -13.42 13.82 11.40
CA LEU A 397 -12.44 13.72 10.31
C LEU A 397 -13.10 13.82 8.92
N LEU A 398 -14.26 13.20 8.71
CA LEU A 398 -15.00 13.31 7.44
C LEU A 398 -15.45 14.74 7.16
N LEU A 399 -15.95 15.46 8.18
CA LEU A 399 -16.32 16.87 8.05
C LEU A 399 -15.11 17.72 7.71
N LEU A 400 -13.95 17.47 8.34
CA LEU A 400 -12.70 18.16 8.00
C LEU A 400 -12.22 17.84 6.58
N ALA A 401 -12.41 16.61 6.11
CA ALA A 401 -12.09 16.21 4.75
C ALA A 401 -13.00 16.91 3.73
N GLU A 402 -14.31 16.92 3.99
CA GLU A 402 -15.32 17.60 3.18
C GLU A 402 -15.00 19.09 3.04
N GLU A 403 -14.75 19.80 4.15
CA GLU A 403 -14.33 21.20 4.12
C GLU A 403 -13.08 21.44 3.26
N GLY A 404 -12.12 20.50 3.29
CA GLY A 404 -10.90 20.57 2.48
C GLY A 404 -11.19 20.46 0.98
N LEU A 405 -12.07 19.53 0.60
CA LEU A 405 -12.50 19.32 -0.79
C LEU A 405 -13.39 20.46 -1.30
N GLU A 406 -14.24 21.04 -0.45
CA GLU A 406 -15.03 22.23 -0.76
C GLU A 406 -14.13 23.42 -1.11
N LYS A 407 -13.10 23.69 -0.30
CA LYS A 407 -12.11 24.75 -0.56
C LYS A 407 -11.35 24.53 -1.87
N ARG A 408 -11.11 23.28 -2.24
CA ARG A 408 -10.47 22.93 -3.52
C ARG A 408 -11.36 23.25 -4.73
N GLY A 409 -12.68 23.32 -4.55
CA GLY A 409 -13.60 23.81 -5.56
C GLY A 409 -13.81 22.88 -6.76
N LYS A 410 -13.55 21.58 -6.61
CA LYS A 410 -13.63 20.58 -7.68
C LYS A 410 -14.79 19.58 -7.54
N GLN A 411 -15.71 19.84 -6.60
CA GLN A 411 -16.88 18.99 -6.35
C GLN A 411 -16.51 17.53 -5.99
N GLU A 412 -15.33 17.31 -5.41
CA GLU A 412 -14.83 15.97 -5.04
C GLU A 412 -15.44 15.46 -3.71
N MET A 413 -16.26 16.27 -3.01
CA MET A 413 -16.93 15.86 -1.77
C MET A 413 -17.94 14.72 -1.98
N THR A 414 -18.47 14.56 -3.20
CA THR A 414 -19.43 13.49 -3.52
C THR A 414 -18.87 12.09 -3.26
N TYR A 415 -17.55 11.91 -3.33
CA TYR A 415 -16.89 10.63 -3.05
C TYR A 415 -16.87 10.26 -1.55
N LEU A 416 -17.14 11.22 -0.65
CA LEU A 416 -17.28 10.97 0.78
C LEU A 416 -18.70 10.51 1.16
N GLN A 417 -19.68 10.67 0.27
CA GLN A 417 -21.08 10.40 0.56
C GLN A 417 -21.35 8.97 1.08
N PRO A 418 -20.76 7.90 0.51
CA PRO A 418 -20.97 6.55 1.03
C PRO A 418 -20.53 6.38 2.50
N LEU A 419 -19.46 7.07 2.91
CA LEU A 419 -18.98 7.03 4.30
C LEU A 419 -19.87 7.87 5.23
N LYS A 420 -20.37 9.01 4.73
CA LYS A 420 -21.32 9.85 5.49
C LYS A 420 -22.61 9.09 5.79
N GLU A 421 -23.16 8.39 4.80
CA GLU A 421 -24.34 7.55 4.97
C GLU A 421 -24.10 6.41 5.97
N GLU A 422 -22.94 5.75 5.91
CA GLU A 422 -22.54 4.70 6.85
C GLU A 422 -22.48 5.19 8.30
N LEU A 423 -22.04 6.44 8.52
CA LEU A 423 -21.97 7.05 9.85
C LEU A 423 -23.22 7.84 10.26
N GLY A 424 -24.21 8.00 9.38
CA GLY A 424 -25.41 8.79 9.64
C GLY A 424 -25.19 10.32 9.67
N LEU A 425 -24.33 10.85 8.78
CA LEU A 425 -24.05 12.27 8.57
C LEU A 425 -24.84 12.92 7.43
#